data_AF-A0A496V3U7-F1
#
_entry.id   AF-A0A496V3U7-F1
#
_cell.length_a   1.000
_cell.length_b   1.000
_cell.length_c   1.000
_cell.angle_alpha   90.00
_cell.angle_beta   90.00
_cell.angle_gamma   90.00
#
_symmetry.space_group_name_H-M   'P 1'
#
loop_
_entity.id
_entity.type
_entity.pdbx_description
1 polymer ?
#
loop_
_entity_poly.entity_id
_entity_poly.type
_entity_poly.pdbx_seq_one_letter_code
_entity_poly.pdbx_strand_id
1 'polypeptide(L)' 'MLESFSDLPLWADDEAHQLLESLCNEYQIPIEVLQDLVALERKRQGETKRHNITVEIDKILERIS' A
#
# COMPACT_ATOMS: atom_id res chain seq x y z
N MET A 1 -4.08 -15.62 -7.41
CA MET A 1 -2.86 -15.81 -6.61
C MET A 1 -2.63 -14.46 -5.94
N LEU A 2 -2.77 -14.35 -4.62
CA LEU A 2 -2.42 -13.10 -3.93
C LEU A 2 -0.90 -13.00 -4.03
N GLU A 3 -0.39 -12.06 -4.83
CA GLU A 3 1.05 -11.79 -4.88
C GLU A 3 1.51 -11.43 -3.47
N SER A 4 2.54 -12.11 -2.99
CA SER A 4 3.13 -11.81 -1.69
C SER A 4 3.83 -10.45 -1.79
N PHE A 5 3.61 -9.57 -0.80
CA PHE A 5 4.38 -8.33 -0.71
C PHE A 5 5.89 -8.60 -0.59
N SER A 6 6.29 -9.81 -0.19
CA SER A 6 7.70 -10.24 -0.16
C SER A 6 8.41 -10.20 -1.51
N ASP A 7 7.68 -10.09 -2.62
CA ASP A 7 8.26 -9.96 -3.96
C ASP A 7 8.47 -8.50 -4.38
N LEU A 8 8.07 -7.53 -3.54
CA LEU A 8 8.30 -6.10 -3.77
C LEU A 8 9.61 -5.65 -3.13
N PRO A 9 10.47 -4.91 -3.84
CA PRO A 9 11.75 -4.43 -3.31
C PRO A 9 11.63 -3.71 -1.96
N LEU A 10 10.55 -2.94 -1.76
CA LEU A 10 10.31 -2.16 -0.53
C LEU A 10 10.01 -3.04 0.70
N TRP A 11 9.53 -4.27 0.51
CA TRP A 11 9.19 -5.22 1.59
C TRP A 11 10.14 -6.43 1.64
N ALA A 12 10.87 -6.70 0.55
CA ALA A 12 11.82 -7.82 0.44
C ALA A 12 13.21 -7.47 0.99
N ASP A 13 13.58 -6.20 0.94
CA ASP A 13 14.84 -5.70 1.44
C ASP A 13 14.66 -5.19 2.88
N ASP A 14 15.41 -5.78 3.82
CA ASP A 14 15.27 -5.49 5.26
C ASP A 14 15.57 -4.01 5.59
N GLU A 15 16.55 -3.39 4.91
CA GLU A 15 16.92 -1.98 5.14
C GLU A 15 15.82 -1.05 4.64
N ALA A 16 15.31 -1.31 3.43
CA ALA A 16 14.19 -0.56 2.86
C ALA A 16 12.92 -0.71 3.70
N HIS A 17 12.65 -1.91 4.21
CA HIS A 17 11.49 -2.18 5.06
C HIS A 17 11.58 -1.43 6.39
N GLN A 18 12.74 -1.45 7.05
CA GLN A 18 12.96 -0.70 8.30
C GLN A 18 12.85 0.81 8.10
N LEU A 19 13.34 1.33 6.98
CA LEU A 19 13.19 2.74 6.63
C LEU A 19 11.71 3.10 6.42
N LEU A 20 10.95 2.25 5.73
CA LEU A 20 9.52 2.41 5.55
C LEU A 20 8.78 2.42 6.89
N GLU A 21 9.04 1.43 7.76
CA GLU A 21 8.43 1.36 9.09
C GLU A 21 8.76 2.60 9.93
N SER A 22 10.00 3.09 9.86
CA SER A 22 10.43 4.30 10.58
C SER A 22 9.69 5.54 10.11
N LEU A 23 9.52 5.73 8.80
CA LEU A 23 8.75 6.84 8.23
C LEU A 23 7.27 6.72 8.59
N CYS A 24 6.68 5.53 8.47
CA CYS A 24 5.31 5.27 8.89
C CYS A 24 5.07 5.68 10.35
N ASN A 25 5.99 5.32 11.24
CA ASN A 25 5.92 5.71 12.65
C ASN A 25 6.07 7.22 12.85
N GLU A 26 6.99 7.88 12.14
CA GLU A 26 7.20 9.34 12.20
C GLU A 26 5.93 10.12 11.84
N TYR A 27 5.23 9.70 10.80
CA TYR A 27 4.01 10.36 10.31
C TYR A 27 2.72 9.76 10.88
N GLN A 28 2.81 8.82 11.83
CA GLN A 28 1.69 8.10 12.44
C GLN A 28 0.78 7.41 11.41
N ILE A 29 1.36 6.91 10.33
CA ILE A 29 0.68 6.17 9.26
C ILE A 29 0.86 4.67 9.53
N PRO A 30 -0.21 3.89 9.76
CA PRO A 30 -0.11 2.44 9.87
C PRO A 30 0.43 1.84 8.56
N ILE A 31 1.44 0.98 8.63
CA ILE A 31 2.10 0.40 7.44
C ILE A 31 1.13 -0.39 6.55
N GLU A 32 0.07 -0.93 7.15
CA GLU A 32 -0.98 -1.67 6.46
C GLU A 32 -1.78 -0.76 5.51
N VAL A 33 -1.86 0.55 5.77
CA VAL A 33 -2.50 1.52 4.86
C VAL A 33 -1.72 1.58 3.55
N LEU A 34 -0.39 1.61 3.60
CA LEU A 34 0.45 1.59 2.41
C LEU A 34 0.41 0.24 1.69
N GLN A 35 0.37 -0.87 2.44
CA GLN A 35 0.20 -2.21 1.86
C GLN A 35 -1.12 -2.30 1.09
N ASP A 36 -2.22 -1.82 1.67
CA ASP A 36 -3.54 -1.85 1.03
C ASP A 36 -3.60 -0.97 -0.23
N LEU A 37 -2.97 0.21 -0.21
CA LEU A 37 -2.84 1.06 -1.40
C LEU A 37 -2.03 0.36 -2.51
N VAL A 38 -0.91 -0.27 -2.17
CA VAL A 38 -0.10 -0.99 -3.16
C VAL A 38 -0.82 -2.22 -3.71
N ALA A 39 -1.55 -2.96 -2.86
CA ALA A 39 -2.39 -4.07 -3.32
C ALA A 39 -3.53 -3.58 -4.24
N LEU A 40 -4.15 -2.44 -3.93
CA LEU A 40 -5.19 -1.83 -4.75
C LEU A 40 -4.66 -1.48 -6.15
N GLU A 41 -3.50 -0.81 -6.22
CA GLU A 41 -2.86 -0.46 -7.49
C GLU A 41 -2.46 -1.69 -8.29
N ARG A 42 -1.84 -2.70 -7.66
CA ARG A 42 -1.44 -3.95 -8.31
C ARG A 42 -2.61 -4.75 -8.86
N LYS A 43 -3.68 -4.91 -8.07
CA LYS A 43 -4.90 -5.59 -8.49
C LYS A 43 -5.49 -4.97 -9.77
N ARG A 44 -5.21 -3.69 -10.00
CA ARG A 44 -5.73 -2.89 -11.11
C ARG A 44 -4.72 -2.66 -12.23
N GLN A 45 -3.47 -3.10 -12.08
CA GLN A 45 -2.50 -3.12 -13.18
C GLN A 45 -3.02 -4.06 -14.28
N GLY A 46 -3.68 -3.48 -15.28
CA GLY A 46 -4.33 -4.21 -16.38
C GLY A 46 -5.78 -3.80 -16.64
N GLU A 47 -6.42 -3.02 -15.75
CA GLU A 47 -7.79 -2.55 -15.94
C GLU A 47 -7.84 -1.19 -16.63
N THR A 48 -8.54 -1.10 -17.77
CA THR A 48 -8.66 0.12 -18.59
C THR A 48 -9.79 1.05 -18.14
N LYS A 49 -10.69 0.64 -17.24
CA LYS A 49 -11.88 1.40 -16.83
C LYS A 49 -11.76 1.91 -15.40
N ARG A 50 -11.49 3.21 -15.28
CA ARG A 50 -11.27 3.94 -14.01
C ARG A 50 -12.56 4.38 -13.32
N HIS A 51 -13.45 3.45 -12.98
CA HIS A 51 -14.63 3.79 -12.17
C HIS A 51 -14.40 3.32 -10.72
N ASN A 52 -14.74 4.16 -9.75
CA ASN A 52 -14.71 3.89 -8.29
C ASN A 52 -13.35 3.76 -7.58
N ILE A 53 -12.21 4.04 -8.22
CA ILE A 53 -10.90 3.98 -7.54
C ILE A 53 -10.79 4.98 -6.38
N THR A 54 -11.35 6.18 -6.56
CA THR A 54 -11.35 7.23 -5.54
C THR A 54 -12.06 6.76 -4.26
N VAL A 55 -13.20 6.07 -4.38
CA VAL A 55 -13.95 5.56 -3.22
C VAL A 55 -13.17 4.50 -2.45
N GLU A 56 -12.39 3.66 -3.13
CA GLU A 56 -11.56 2.64 -2.46
C GLU A 56 -10.32 3.25 -1.81
N ILE A 57 -9.71 4.24 -2.45
CA ILE A 57 -8.62 5.04 -1.85
C ILE A 57 -9.14 5.75 -0.59
N ASP A 58 -10.28 6.43 -0.67
CA ASP A 58 -10.87 7.18 0.45
C ASP A 58 -11.09 6.26 1.65
N LYS A 59 -11.66 5.07 1.45
CA LYS A 59 -11.85 4.06 2.52
C LYS A 59 -10.54 3.61 3.18
N ILE A 60 -9.47 3.48 2.39
CA ILE A 60 -8.16 3.11 2.94
C ILE A 60 -7.58 4.29 3.75
N LEU A 61 -7.74 5.51 3.27
CA LEU A 61 -7.25 6.73 3.91
C LEU A 61 -8.09 7.19 5.12
N GLU A 62 -9.35 6.76 5.27
CA GLU A 62 -10.14 7.00 6.48
C GLU A 62 -9.46 6.48 7.76
N ARG A 63 -8.51 5.54 7.64
CA ARG A 63 -7.74 4.95 8.76
C ARG A 63 -6.62 5.86 9.29
N ILE A 64 -6.31 6.95 8.59
CA ILE A 64 -5.32 7.96 9.00
C ILE A 64 -5.98 9.31 9.36
N SER A 65 -7.31 9.36 9.36
CA SER A 65 -8.10 10.57 9.64
C SER A 65 -8.46 10.75 11.12
#